data_AF-E3CB34-F1
#
_entry.id   AF-E3CB34-F1
#
_cell.length_a   1.000
_cell.length_b   1.000
_cell.length_c   1.000
_cell.angle_alpha   90.00
_cell.angle_beta   90.00
_cell.angle_gamma   90.00
#
_symmetry.space_group_name_H-M   'P 1'
#
loop_
_entity.id
_entity.type
_entity.pdbx_description
1 polymer ?
#
loop_
_entity_poly.entity_id
_entity_poly.type
_entity_poly.pdbx_seq_one_letter_code
_entity_poly.pdbx_strand_id
1 'polypeptide(L)'
;MHILITSGGTSEAIDSVRSITNHSTGSLGKILAETALAKGYQVTLITTPTALKPDPHPHLRLLLVKNVEELLTQMKTEVPQHQVLIHAMAVSDYTPVYMTGLDEVENAQDLHSFIHRENQEAKISSKEEYQVLFLKKIRRLSRSSKNGTLLFN
;
A
#
# COMPACT_ATOMS: atom_id res chain seq x y z
N MET A 1 -11.14 10.79 22.20
CA MET A 1 -11.46 10.02 20.98
C MET A 1 -10.20 9.89 20.15
N HIS A 2 -9.89 8.66 19.72
CA HIS A 2 -8.71 8.32 18.94
C HIS A 2 -9.14 8.00 17.51
N ILE A 3 -8.56 8.71 16.55
CA ILE A 3 -8.87 8.62 15.13
C ILE A 3 -7.67 7.99 14.41
N LEU A 4 -7.93 6.89 13.69
CA LEU A 4 -6.98 6.30 12.77
C LEU A 4 -7.22 6.87 11.38
N ILE A 5 -6.18 7.40 10.75
CA ILE A 5 -6.24 7.92 9.38
C ILE A 5 -5.20 7.20 8.55
N THR A 6 -5.55 6.77 7.34
CA THR A 6 -4.56 6.32 6.35
C THR A 6 -4.41 7.37 5.26
N SER A 7 -3.20 7.62 4.77
CA SER A 7 -2.94 8.62 3.71
C SER A 7 -1.78 8.24 2.81
N GLY A 8 -1.66 8.91 1.66
CA GLY A 8 -0.65 8.61 0.65
C GLY A 8 -1.09 7.51 -0.30
N GLY A 9 -0.15 6.88 -1.00
CA GLY A 9 -0.41 5.72 -1.83
C GLY A 9 0.71 4.70 -1.74
N THR A 10 0.34 3.42 -1.79
CA THR A 10 1.27 2.29 -1.63
C THR A 10 2.13 2.09 -2.88
N SER A 11 3.32 1.53 -2.65
CA SER A 11 4.31 1.16 -3.67
C SER A 11 4.67 -0.31 -3.53
N GLU A 12 4.38 -1.08 -4.58
CA GLU A 12 4.69 -2.51 -4.65
C GLU A 12 6.01 -2.72 -5.41
N ALA A 13 6.98 -3.35 -4.77
CA ALA A 13 8.32 -3.53 -5.32
C ALA A 13 8.31 -4.46 -6.53
N ILE A 14 8.96 -4.04 -7.62
CA ILE A 14 9.25 -4.89 -8.78
C ILE A 14 10.63 -5.53 -8.58
N ASP A 15 11.62 -4.74 -8.17
CA ASP A 15 12.98 -5.15 -7.85
C ASP A 15 13.61 -4.19 -6.82
N SER A 16 14.93 -4.26 -6.62
CA SER A 16 15.66 -3.42 -5.65
C SER A 16 15.59 -1.91 -5.91
N VAL A 17 15.17 -1.48 -7.10
CA VAL A 17 15.14 -0.07 -7.52
C VAL A 17 13.74 0.38 -7.94
N ARG A 18 13.00 -0.47 -8.65
CA ARG A 18 11.72 -0.13 -9.29
C ARG A 18 10.52 -0.60 -8.47
N SER A 19 9.43 0.16 -8.54
CA SER A 19 8.14 -0.19 -7.92
C SER A 19 6.97 0.30 -8.78
N ILE A 20 5.81 -0.34 -8.62
CA ILE A 20 4.52 0.17 -9.09
C ILE A 20 3.89 0.95 -7.94
N THR A 21 3.60 2.23 -8.18
CA THR A 21 3.19 3.14 -7.11
C THR A 21 1.87 3.82 -7.42
N ASN A 22 0.98 3.85 -6.43
CA ASN A 22 -0.15 4.78 -6.43
C ASN A 22 0.36 6.17 -6.02
N HIS A 23 0.33 7.14 -6.93
CA HIS A 23 0.94 8.46 -6.77
C HIS A 23 0.15 9.46 -5.89
N SER A 24 -0.71 8.97 -5.00
CA SER A 24 -1.44 9.84 -4.08
C SER A 24 -0.47 10.59 -3.16
N THR A 25 -0.53 11.91 -3.19
CA THR A 25 0.33 12.79 -2.39
C THR A 25 -0.05 12.81 -0.90
N GLY A 26 -1.19 12.24 -0.53
CA GLY A 26 -1.70 12.27 0.84
C GLY A 26 -2.20 13.64 1.32
N SER A 27 -2.34 14.64 0.43
CA SER A 27 -2.78 16.00 0.77
C SER A 27 -4.08 16.03 1.59
N LEU A 28 -5.11 15.29 1.16
CA LEU A 28 -6.37 15.17 1.90
C LEU A 28 -6.16 14.56 3.30
N GLY A 29 -5.36 13.50 3.39
CA GLY A 29 -5.07 12.84 4.66
C GLY A 29 -4.34 13.75 5.66
N LYS A 30 -3.42 14.59 5.17
CA LYS A 30 -2.76 15.64 5.97
C LYS A 30 -3.78 16.63 6.53
N ILE A 31 -4.65 17.19 5.67
CA ILE A 31 -5.67 18.18 6.08
C ILE A 31 -6.64 17.57 7.11
N LEU A 32 -7.05 16.32 6.91
CA LEU A 32 -7.92 15.60 7.85
C LEU A 32 -7.24 15.42 9.21
N ALA A 33 -5.97 15.03 9.23
CA ALA A 33 -5.20 14.89 10.45
C ALA A 33 -5.03 16.24 11.18
N GLU A 34 -4.65 17.30 10.48
CA GLU A 34 -4.51 18.65 11.04
C GLU A 34 -5.83 19.16 11.63
N THR A 35 -6.94 18.95 10.91
CA THR A 35 -8.27 19.34 11.38
C THR A 35 -8.68 18.57 12.63
N ALA A 36 -8.37 17.27 12.70
CA ALA A 36 -8.65 16.46 13.89
C ALA A 36 -7.80 16.88 15.09
N LEU A 37 -6.51 17.16 14.88
CA LEU A 37 -5.59 17.63 15.92
C LEU A 37 -6.02 19.01 16.46
N ALA A 38 -6.43 19.93 15.58
CA ALA A 38 -6.94 21.26 15.96
C ALA A 38 -8.20 21.19 16.83
N LYS A 39 -8.97 20.10 16.73
CA LYS A 39 -10.13 19.82 17.60
C LYS A 39 -9.77 19.08 18.90
N GLY A 40 -8.48 18.85 19.16
CA GLY A 40 -7.99 18.19 20.37
C GLY A 40 -8.08 16.66 20.35
N TYR A 41 -8.33 16.04 19.20
CA TYR A 41 -8.34 14.57 19.09
C TYR A 41 -6.92 13.98 19.04
N GLN A 42 -6.81 12.71 19.47
CA GLN A 42 -5.60 11.92 19.25
C GLN A 42 -5.66 11.29 17.86
N VAL A 43 -4.59 11.44 17.08
CA VAL A 43 -4.52 10.97 15.70
C VAL A 43 -3.36 9.99 15.55
N THR A 44 -3.67 8.78 15.08
CA THR A 44 -2.68 7.90 14.47
C THR A 44 -2.81 8.04 12.96
N LEU A 45 -1.75 8.46 12.29
CA LEU A 45 -1.68 8.58 10.84
C LEU A 45 -0.77 7.49 10.29
N ILE A 46 -1.35 6.49 9.63
CA ILE A 46 -0.62 5.54 8.78
C ILE A 46 -0.42 6.22 7.42
N THR A 47 0.82 6.42 7.01
CA THR A 47 1.14 7.15 5.78
C THR A 47 2.35 6.56 5.08
N THR A 48 2.64 7.02 3.87
CA THR A 48 3.79 6.57 3.09
C THR A 48 4.96 7.56 3.16
N PRO A 49 6.21 7.13 2.91
CA PRO A 49 7.39 7.99 3.04
C PRO A 49 7.31 9.29 2.23
N THR A 50 6.73 9.24 1.03
CA THR A 50 6.64 10.36 0.08
C THR A 50 5.39 11.24 0.27
N ALA A 51 4.42 10.80 1.06
CA ALA A 51 3.18 11.56 1.29
C ALA A 51 3.42 12.82 2.13
N LEU A 52 2.60 13.84 1.90
CA LEU A 52 2.53 15.04 2.74
C LEU A 52 2.08 14.66 4.15
N LYS A 53 2.75 15.23 5.16
CA LYS A 53 2.52 14.95 6.59
C LYS A 53 2.16 16.24 7.32
N PRO A 54 1.35 16.18 8.37
CA PRO A 54 1.19 17.29 9.30
C PRO A 54 2.52 17.62 9.98
N ASP A 55 2.64 18.83 10.51
CA ASP A 55 3.74 19.16 11.42
C ASP A 55 3.69 18.30 12.69
N PRO A 56 4.84 18.06 13.35
CA PRO A 56 4.87 17.32 14.61
C PRO A 56 3.93 17.92 15.66
N HIS A 57 3.17 17.07 16.33
CA HIS A 57 2.18 17.49 17.33
C HIS A 57 2.11 16.46 18.48
N PRO A 58 1.92 16.88 19.76
CA PRO A 58 1.89 15.96 20.90
C PRO A 58 0.84 14.85 20.82
N HIS A 59 -0.27 15.11 20.13
CA HIS A 59 -1.36 14.15 19.92
C HIS A 59 -1.30 13.40 18.58
N LEU A 60 -0.20 13.55 17.83
CA LEU A 60 0.01 12.87 16.55
C LEU A 60 1.01 11.72 16.71
N ARG A 61 0.61 10.52 16.28
CA ARG A 61 1.51 9.38 16.07
C ARG A 61 1.58 9.05 14.59
N LEU A 62 2.78 9.04 14.02
CA LEU A 62 3.01 8.66 12.62
C LEU A 62 3.48 7.21 12.52
N LEU A 63 2.87 6.46 11.60
CA LEU A 63 3.27 5.10 11.24
C LEU A 63 3.57 5.06 9.74
N LEU A 64 4.79 4.71 9.35
CA LEU A 64 5.18 4.66 7.95
C LEU A 64 5.02 3.25 7.39
N VAL A 65 4.39 3.16 6.22
CA VAL A 65 4.24 1.92 5.45
C VAL A 65 4.58 2.19 3.98
N LYS A 66 5.10 1.18 3.29
CA LYS A 66 5.47 1.27 1.87
C LYS A 66 4.45 0.57 0.98
N ASN A 67 4.12 -0.67 1.31
CA ASN A 67 3.30 -1.56 0.48
C ASN A 67 2.01 -1.95 1.20
N VAL A 68 1.16 -2.72 0.52
CA VAL A 68 -0.12 -3.17 1.09
C VAL A 68 0.06 -4.17 2.25
N GLU A 69 1.12 -4.97 2.25
CA GLU A 69 1.39 -5.93 3.33
C GLU A 69 1.73 -5.23 4.66
N GLU A 70 2.60 -4.22 4.62
CA GLU A 70 2.93 -3.38 5.76
C GLU A 70 1.70 -2.61 6.25
N LEU A 71 0.95 -2.00 5.33
CA LEU A 71 -0.33 -1.35 5.65
C LEU A 71 -1.25 -2.32 6.39
N LEU A 72 -1.39 -3.54 5.88
CA LEU A 72 -2.28 -4.52 6.47
C LEU A 72 -1.84 -4.91 7.89
N THR A 73 -0.54 -5.08 8.09
CA THR A 73 0.03 -5.40 9.41
C THR A 73 -0.29 -4.29 10.42
N GLN A 74 -0.12 -3.03 10.02
CA GLN A 74 -0.48 -1.88 10.88
C GLN A 74 -2.00 -1.82 11.13
N MET A 75 -2.81 -1.99 10.09
CA MET A 75 -4.27 -1.93 10.20
C MET A 75 -4.83 -2.99 11.14
N LYS A 76 -4.28 -4.22 11.15
CA LYS A 76 -4.67 -5.28 12.09
C LYS A 76 -4.42 -4.88 13.54
N THR A 77 -3.32 -4.20 13.81
CA THR A 77 -2.93 -3.75 15.15
C THR A 77 -3.73 -2.52 15.59
N GLU A 78 -3.89 -1.55 14.69
CA GLU A 78 -4.38 -0.22 15.04
C GLU A 78 -5.90 -0.11 15.03
N VAL A 79 -6.60 -0.78 14.11
CA VAL A 79 -8.06 -0.66 14.00
C VAL A 79 -8.78 -1.01 15.31
N PRO A 80 -8.43 -2.08 16.05
CA PRO A 80 -9.07 -2.40 17.34
C PRO A 80 -8.85 -1.34 18.43
N GLN A 81 -7.82 -0.50 18.30
CA GLN A 81 -7.43 0.50 19.31
C GLN A 81 -8.07 1.87 19.06
N HIS A 82 -8.77 2.06 17.94
CA HIS A 82 -9.31 3.35 17.51
C HIS A 82 -10.84 3.29 17.38
N GLN A 83 -11.50 4.42 17.61
CA GLN A 83 -12.96 4.51 17.54
C GLN A 83 -13.45 4.88 16.14
N VAL A 84 -12.60 5.55 15.36
CA VAL A 84 -12.90 6.00 14.00
C VAL A 84 -11.73 5.65 13.10
N LEU A 85 -12.04 5.12 11.91
CA LEU A 85 -11.12 4.95 10.80
C LEU A 85 -11.53 5.88 9.66
N ILE A 86 -10.60 6.72 9.20
CA ILE A 86 -10.72 7.48 7.97
C ILE A 86 -9.72 6.93 6.96
N HIS A 87 -10.21 6.20 5.97
CA HIS A 87 -9.37 5.52 5.00
C HIS A 87 -9.21 6.37 3.72
N ALA A 88 -8.18 7.23 3.68
CA ALA A 88 -7.90 8.13 2.55
C ALA A 88 -6.62 7.76 1.76
N MET A 89 -6.11 6.54 1.93
CA MET A 89 -4.91 6.06 1.22
C MET A 89 -5.30 5.42 -0.11
N ALA A 90 -4.52 5.66 -1.15
CA ALA A 90 -4.64 4.94 -2.42
C ALA A 90 -3.90 3.59 -2.31
N VAL A 91 -4.66 2.53 -2.03
CA VAL A 91 -4.12 1.17 -1.82
C VAL A 91 -4.05 0.41 -3.15
N SER A 92 -2.94 -0.28 -3.41
CA SER A 92 -2.76 -1.07 -4.63
C SER A 92 -3.72 -2.26 -4.67
N ASP A 93 -4.41 -2.49 -5.79
CA ASP A 93 -5.23 -3.69 -5.99
C ASP A 93 -4.42 -4.90 -6.46
N TYR A 94 -3.21 -4.66 -6.99
CA TYR A 94 -2.32 -5.68 -7.56
C TYR A 94 -0.89 -5.51 -7.06
N THR A 95 -0.15 -6.62 -6.99
CA THR A 95 1.27 -6.66 -6.61
C THR A 95 2.07 -7.49 -7.63
N PRO A 96 3.33 -7.10 -7.95
CA PRO A 96 4.24 -7.87 -8.80
C PRO A 96 4.40 -9.33 -8.36
N VAL A 97 4.54 -10.23 -9.34
CA VAL A 97 4.82 -11.66 -9.12
C VAL A 97 6.11 -12.05 -9.84
N TYR A 98 6.13 -11.80 -11.14
CA TYR A 98 7.21 -12.25 -12.02
C TYR A 98 7.38 -11.28 -13.17
N MET A 99 8.62 -11.05 -13.62
CA MET A 99 8.90 -10.17 -14.74
C MET A 99 9.96 -10.79 -15.64
N THR A 100 9.71 -10.79 -16.94
CA THR A 100 10.59 -11.38 -17.95
C THR A 100 10.57 -10.57 -19.25
N GLY A 101 11.38 -10.95 -20.25
CA GLY A 101 11.36 -10.41 -21.60
C GLY A 101 10.14 -10.87 -22.41
N LEU A 102 9.78 -10.11 -23.43
CA LEU A 102 8.66 -10.43 -24.32
C LEU A 102 8.85 -11.78 -25.04
N ASP A 103 10.06 -12.06 -25.51
CA ASP A 103 10.38 -13.30 -26.24
C ASP A 103 10.09 -14.57 -25.41
N GLU A 104 10.37 -14.56 -24.10
CA GLU A 104 10.06 -15.71 -23.24
C GLU A 104 8.55 -15.94 -23.15
N VAL A 105 7.77 -14.86 -23.11
CA VAL A 105 6.31 -14.93 -23.05
C VAL A 105 5.72 -15.43 -24.36
N GLU A 106 6.23 -14.97 -25.51
CA GLU A 106 5.76 -15.40 -26.83
C GLU A 106 6.06 -16.87 -27.12
N ASN A 107 7.18 -17.39 -26.60
CA ASN A 107 7.57 -18.79 -26.77
C ASN A 107 7.01 -19.72 -25.68
N ALA A 108 6.27 -19.21 -24.71
CA ALA A 108 5.70 -20.03 -23.64
C ALA A 108 4.54 -20.90 -24.15
N GLN A 109 4.60 -22.20 -23.86
CA GLN A 109 3.48 -23.11 -24.14
C GLN A 109 2.26 -22.84 -23.24
N ASP A 110 2.50 -22.33 -22.03
CA ASP A 110 1.46 -21.98 -21.06
C ASP A 110 1.82 -20.70 -20.30
N LEU A 111 1.01 -19.66 -20.51
CA LEU A 111 1.13 -18.36 -19.86
C LEU A 111 0.83 -18.44 -18.35
N HIS A 112 0.00 -19.39 -17.91
CA HIS A 112 -0.31 -19.56 -16.49
C HIS A 112 0.91 -20.01 -15.69
N SER A 113 1.91 -20.63 -16.32
CA SER A 113 3.13 -21.03 -15.63
C SER A 113 3.85 -19.85 -14.96
N PHE A 114 3.75 -18.63 -15.51
CA PHE A 114 4.43 -17.44 -14.99
C PHE A 114 3.84 -16.91 -13.67
N ILE A 115 2.56 -17.14 -13.37
CA ILE A 115 1.93 -16.63 -12.13
C ILE A 115 2.39 -17.41 -10.88
N HIS A 116 3.11 -18.52 -11.07
CA HIS A 116 3.69 -19.36 -10.03
C HIS A 116 5.21 -19.22 -9.92
N ARG A 117 5.83 -18.39 -10.76
CA ARG A 117 7.26 -18.11 -10.72
C ARG A 117 7.57 -16.92 -9.83
N GLU A 118 8.82 -16.84 -9.41
CA GLU A 118 9.38 -15.72 -8.66
C GLU A 118 10.68 -15.26 -9.32
N ASN A 119 10.94 -13.95 -9.28
CA ASN A 119 12.20 -13.40 -9.76
C ASN A 119 13.33 -13.79 -8.79
N GLN A 120 14.34 -14.54 -9.27
CA GLN A 120 15.51 -14.89 -8.44
C GLN A 120 16.59 -13.81 -8.47
N GLU A 121 16.62 -12.98 -9.52
CA GLU A 121 17.61 -11.93 -9.68
C GLU A 121 17.16 -10.63 -9.01
N ALA A 122 18.07 -9.98 -8.27
CA ALA A 122 17.81 -8.71 -7.58
C ALA A 122 17.62 -7.50 -8.53
N LYS A 123 18.00 -7.66 -9.81
CA LYS A 123 17.87 -6.67 -10.87
C LYS A 123 17.64 -7.38 -12.20
N ILE A 124 16.56 -7.03 -12.88
CA ILE A 124 16.20 -7.61 -14.17
C ILE A 124 16.97 -6.87 -15.27
N SER A 125 17.68 -7.64 -16.10
CA SER A 125 18.63 -7.16 -17.11
C SER A 125 17.97 -6.30 -18.20
N SER A 126 18.69 -5.28 -18.69
CA SER A 126 18.26 -4.34 -19.74
C SER A 126 18.62 -4.80 -21.15
N LYS A 127 18.82 -6.11 -21.36
CA LYS A 127 19.20 -6.67 -22.66
C LYS A 127 18.01 -6.81 -23.61
N GLU A 128 16.82 -6.96 -23.05
CA GLU A 128 15.56 -7.10 -23.79
C GLU A 128 14.96 -5.74 -24.14
N GLU A 129 14.46 -5.58 -25.37
CA GLU A 129 13.79 -4.35 -25.83
C GLU A 129 12.45 -4.13 -25.11
N TYR A 130 11.73 -5.23 -24.84
CA TYR A 130 10.43 -5.23 -24.17
C TYR A 130 10.43 -6.16 -22.97
N GLN A 131 9.77 -5.73 -21.88
CA GLN A 131 9.59 -6.53 -20.68
C GLN A 131 8.10 -6.69 -20.36
N VAL A 132 7.73 -7.84 -19.80
CA VAL A 132 6.37 -8.19 -19.36
C VAL A 132 6.40 -8.42 -17.86
N LEU A 133 5.50 -7.75 -17.13
CA LEU A 133 5.33 -7.89 -15.69
C LEU A 133 3.98 -8.52 -15.37
N PHE A 134 4.01 -9.66 -14.69
CA PHE A 134 2.83 -10.36 -14.19
C PHE A 134 2.49 -9.85 -12.79
N LEU A 135 1.22 -9.50 -12.58
CA LEU A 135 0.71 -9.06 -11.29
C LEU A 135 -0.40 -9.99 -10.80
N LYS A 136 -0.46 -10.19 -9.48
CA LYS A 136 -1.59 -10.87 -8.82
C LYS A 136 -2.42 -9.87 -8.05
N LYS A 137 -3.74 -10.08 -8.03
CA LYS A 137 -4.66 -9.31 -7.21
C LYS A 137 -4.32 -9.52 -5.74
N ILE A 138 -4.20 -8.42 -4.99
CA ILE A 138 -4.04 -8.48 -3.54
C ILE A 138 -5.38 -8.90 -2.93
N ARG A 139 -5.37 -9.99 -2.15
CA ARG A 139 -6.58 -10.49 -1.49
C ARG A 139 -7.06 -9.45 -0.48
N ARG A 140 -8.23 -8.86 -0.74
CA ARG A 140 -8.92 -7.99 0.23
C ARG A 140 -9.31 -8.81 1.46
N LEU A 141 -9.18 -8.23 2.66
CA LEU A 141 -9.82 -8.80 3.84
C LEU A 141 -11.31 -8.48 3.79
N SER A 142 -12.12 -9.45 3.37
CA SER A 142 -13.57 -9.35 3.55
C SER A 142 -13.92 -9.58 5.03
N ARG A 143 -14.56 -8.58 5.63
CA ARG A 143 -15.45 -8.60 6.82
C ARG A 143 -15.22 -9.74 7.83
N SER A 144 -14.49 -9.42 8.89
CA SER A 144 -14.82 -9.95 10.22
C SER A 144 -14.40 -8.96 11.29
N SER A 145 -15.25 -7.99 11.57
CA SER A 145 -15.30 -7.39 12.90
C SER A 145 -16.77 -7.25 13.26
N LYS A 146 -17.14 -7.81 14.41
CA LYS A 146 -18.50 -7.73 15.00
C LYS A 146 -18.94 -6.28 15.28
N ASN A 147 -18.06 -5.28 15.05
CA ASN A 147 -18.27 -3.88 15.41
C ASN A 147 -18.39 -2.92 14.20
N GLY A 148 -18.69 -3.40 12.99
CA GLY A 148 -19.08 -2.52 11.88
C GLY A 148 -17.95 -1.72 11.22
N THR A 149 -16.68 -1.94 11.56
CA THR A 149 -15.56 -1.30 10.86
C THR A 149 -15.33 -1.98 9.51
N LEU A 150 -15.65 -1.26 8.43
CA LEU A 150 -15.34 -1.66 7.06
C LEU A 150 -13.83 -1.62 6.84
N LEU A 151 -13.22 -2.78 6.64
CA LEU A 151 -11.88 -2.91 6.07
C LEU A 151 -12.03 -3.04 4.55
N PHE A 152 -12.03 -1.87 3.90
CA PHE A 152 -11.78 -1.64 2.47
C PHE A 152 -12.90 -2.02 1.47
N ASN A 153 -13.46 -0.97 0.85
CA ASN A 153 -14.03 -1.00 -0.50
C ASN A 153 -13.19 -0.11 -1.41
#